data_AF-A0A1E3AA09-F1
#
_entry.id   AF-A0A1E3AA09-F1
#
_cell.length_a   1.000
_cell.length_b   1.000
_cell.length_c   1.000
_cell.angle_alpha   90.00
_cell.angle_beta   90.00
_cell.angle_gamma   90.00
#
_symmetry.space_group_name_H-M   'P 1'
#
loop_
_entity.id
_entity.type
_entity.pdbx_description
1 polymer ?
#
loop_
_entity_poly.entity_id
_entity_poly.type
_entity_poly.pdbx_seq_one_letter_code
_entity_poly.pdbx_strand_id
1 'polypeptide(L)'
;MNQKNTVKNNDSGKAVTFKAEEIFYYLFFAIMLFAKGIGLYEGMKAFTLCIIAAFICFTVKVCLTEHTVGELVQMLVLMVFGLLAYRNSGEMAAFIYVLVVVGMKHIPVKRVFKVGAAVWTAAFFSTTILALLKQIPDLALVHSKLGLGHIIRWSLGYPHPNVLHISYVILLAFFFYLAKLNRKQLIAATILLYAGNFYIFLYSVSYTGLILTTVYLLANLYFNFRVKFSKFEEILIQCIYPVCALLSVLGPVFIKGKLFDILNKMMNTRWNLSRYFLTEQRISLFGTRFTNLPDKDYNIDCSYVYILMCYGIILFTIISIGYIVTIRREVKLQQRKELAIMTAFLVAAMSEPFMANLSFKNLTLVFIGECYYALMWNLQEKRPDIWWNRKLRLFPWADKNVSVPIKGITRFKGLLIKAVKKEWGRGIIIGLFLGLGLGFFYYNTAKVPDAVYVDTGISDYWGGEKVKLDRNNLPSDFNGEIIGTADGNTDMYVLHGNIIQLELVRETVTIVIAGGLAGWAMTIILSALYFNLIGKKRVKI
;
A
#
# COMPACT_ATOMS: atom_id res chain seq x y z
N MET A 1 -30.55 -11.78 16.77
CA MET A 1 -29.92 -11.82 18.11
C MET A 1 -28.42 -11.53 17.94
N ASN A 2 -27.86 -10.52 18.60
CA ASN A 2 -26.48 -10.05 18.41
C ASN A 2 -25.46 -11.21 18.45
N GLN A 3 -24.96 -11.66 17.29
CA GLN A 3 -23.61 -12.22 17.22
C GLN A 3 -22.63 -11.07 17.48
N LYS A 4 -22.50 -10.72 18.75
CA LYS A 4 -21.22 -10.27 19.28
C LYS A 4 -20.24 -11.35 18.87
N ASN A 5 -19.40 -11.04 17.89
CA ASN A 5 -18.08 -11.64 17.73
C ASN A 5 -17.24 -11.32 18.98
N THR A 6 -17.68 -11.82 20.14
CA THR A 6 -16.87 -11.93 21.34
C THR A 6 -16.03 -13.19 21.20
N VAL A 7 -15.09 -13.14 20.26
CA VAL A 7 -13.82 -13.84 20.48
C VAL A 7 -13.21 -13.12 21.68
N LYS A 8 -13.39 -13.70 22.88
CA LYS A 8 -12.73 -13.26 24.11
C LYS A 8 -11.23 -13.15 23.81
N ASN A 9 -10.72 -11.92 23.84
CA ASN A 9 -9.28 -11.67 23.90
C ASN A 9 -8.79 -12.18 25.26
N ASN A 10 -8.27 -13.39 25.30
CA ASN A 10 -7.36 -13.81 26.36
C ASN A 10 -5.94 -13.49 25.90
N ASP A 11 -5.48 -12.27 26.19
CA ASP A 11 -4.10 -11.81 26.00
C ASP A 11 -3.12 -12.42 27.04
N SER A 12 -3.37 -13.64 27.48
CA SER A 12 -2.52 -14.38 28.43
C SER A 12 -2.25 -15.80 27.92
N GLY A 13 -1.16 -15.96 27.15
CA GLY A 13 -0.46 -17.24 26.97
C GLY A 13 -1.23 -18.44 26.39
N LYS A 14 -2.44 -18.28 25.85
CA LYS A 14 -3.22 -19.40 25.27
C LYS A 14 -3.01 -19.50 23.76
N ALA A 15 -3.03 -20.74 23.26
CA ALA A 15 -2.96 -21.05 21.85
C ALA A 15 -4.03 -20.27 21.07
N VAL A 16 -3.63 -19.65 19.96
CA VAL A 16 -4.58 -19.00 19.06
C VAL A 16 -5.19 -20.09 18.18
N THR A 17 -6.51 -20.21 18.21
CA THR A 17 -7.25 -21.15 17.37
C THR A 17 -7.66 -20.48 16.06
N PHE A 18 -7.39 -21.18 14.96
CA PHE A 18 -7.78 -20.79 13.61
C PHE A 18 -8.65 -21.88 12.99
N LYS A 19 -9.63 -21.48 12.20
CA LYS A 19 -10.28 -22.40 11.27
C LYS A 19 -9.41 -22.57 10.02
N ALA A 20 -9.46 -23.75 9.40
CA ALA A 20 -8.70 -24.02 8.18
C ALA A 20 -9.04 -23.02 7.05
N GLU A 21 -10.32 -22.70 6.86
CA GLU A 21 -10.79 -21.71 5.88
C GLU A 21 -10.13 -20.32 6.06
N GLU A 22 -9.91 -19.91 7.31
CA GLU A 22 -9.25 -18.63 7.60
C GLU A 22 -7.78 -18.64 7.17
N ILE A 23 -7.08 -19.75 7.44
CA ILE A 23 -5.65 -19.89 7.09
C ILE A 23 -5.48 -19.75 5.58
N PHE A 24 -6.31 -20.42 4.79
CA PHE A 24 -6.22 -20.35 3.33
C PHE A 24 -6.57 -18.96 2.79
N TYR A 25 -7.52 -18.24 3.41
CA TYR A 25 -7.75 -16.83 3.06
C TYR A 25 -6.54 -15.94 3.40
N TYR A 26 -5.94 -16.14 4.57
CA TYR A 26 -4.75 -15.39 4.98
C TYR A 26 -3.55 -15.68 4.08
N LEU A 27 -3.37 -16.92 3.61
CA LEU A 27 -2.35 -17.28 2.63
C LEU A 27 -2.60 -16.62 1.28
N PHE A 28 -3.84 -16.69 0.75
CA PHE A 28 -4.22 -15.97 -0.46
C PHE A 28 -3.87 -14.47 -0.36
N PHE A 29 -4.30 -13.83 0.72
CA PHE A 29 -4.04 -12.41 0.95
C PHE A 29 -2.55 -12.11 1.12
N ALA A 30 -1.82 -12.93 1.89
CA ALA A 30 -0.40 -12.75 2.16
C ALA A 30 0.47 -12.92 0.90
N ILE A 31 0.19 -13.92 0.06
CA ILE A 31 0.95 -14.16 -1.18
C ILE A 31 0.82 -12.97 -2.12
N MET A 32 -0.41 -12.50 -2.36
CA MET A 32 -0.67 -11.37 -3.25
C MET A 32 -0.07 -10.07 -2.70
N LEU A 33 -0.25 -9.83 -1.39
CA LEU A 33 0.26 -8.65 -0.72
C LEU A 33 1.80 -8.66 -0.66
N PHE A 34 2.44 -9.81 -0.44
CA PHE A 34 3.90 -9.94 -0.47
C PHE A 34 4.46 -9.66 -1.86
N ALA A 35 3.90 -10.32 -2.88
CA ALA A 35 4.33 -10.17 -4.27
C ALA A 35 4.33 -8.69 -4.70
N LYS A 36 3.27 -7.96 -4.37
CA LYS A 36 3.18 -6.52 -4.65
C LYS A 36 4.01 -5.65 -3.70
N GLY A 37 4.19 -6.09 -2.46
CA GLY A 37 5.00 -5.42 -1.45
C GLY A 37 6.48 -5.34 -1.82
N ILE A 38 7.00 -6.36 -2.52
CA ILE A 38 8.38 -6.42 -3.04
C ILE A 38 8.53 -5.87 -4.46
N GLY A 39 7.48 -5.27 -5.02
CA GLY A 39 7.54 -4.61 -6.33
C GLY A 39 7.30 -5.51 -7.56
N LEU A 40 6.85 -6.77 -7.40
CA LEU A 40 6.52 -7.60 -8.57
C LEU A 40 5.32 -7.04 -9.35
N TYR A 41 5.43 -7.00 -10.67
CA TYR A 41 4.39 -6.48 -11.57
C TYR A 41 3.99 -7.50 -12.64
N GLU A 42 2.92 -7.18 -13.36
CA GLU A 42 2.37 -8.04 -14.41
C GLU A 42 3.39 -8.28 -15.53
N GLY A 43 3.38 -9.50 -16.09
CA GLY A 43 4.37 -9.93 -17.09
C GLY A 43 5.60 -10.63 -16.50
N MET A 44 5.89 -10.49 -15.21
CA MET A 44 6.97 -11.24 -14.55
C MET A 44 6.54 -12.69 -14.24
N LYS A 45 7.35 -13.68 -14.63
CA LYS A 45 7.08 -15.11 -14.34
C LYS A 45 6.84 -15.36 -12.84
N ALA A 46 7.65 -14.73 -11.98
CA ALA A 46 7.50 -14.84 -10.52
C ALA A 46 6.13 -14.33 -10.04
N PHE A 47 5.63 -13.24 -10.62
CA PHE A 47 4.33 -12.69 -10.28
C PHE A 47 3.17 -13.62 -10.70
N THR A 48 3.26 -14.21 -11.89
CA THR A 48 2.28 -15.21 -12.36
C THR A 48 2.21 -16.43 -11.44
N LEU A 49 3.35 -16.93 -10.96
CA LEU A 49 3.39 -18.04 -10.00
C LEU A 49 2.70 -17.68 -8.68
N CYS A 50 2.91 -16.46 -8.17
CA CYS A 50 2.21 -15.97 -6.98
C CYS A 50 0.69 -15.94 -7.17
N ILE A 51 0.21 -15.49 -8.34
CA ILE A 51 -1.23 -15.48 -8.65
C ILE A 51 -1.81 -16.89 -8.64
N ILE A 52 -1.14 -17.85 -9.29
CA ILE A 52 -1.60 -19.25 -9.34
C ILE A 52 -1.67 -19.83 -7.92
N ALA A 53 -0.61 -19.66 -7.13
CA ALA A 53 -0.57 -20.12 -5.74
C ALA A 53 -1.70 -19.48 -4.89
N ALA A 54 -1.92 -18.17 -5.03
CA ALA A 54 -2.99 -17.47 -4.34
C ALA A 54 -4.37 -17.99 -4.77
N PHE A 55 -4.59 -18.23 -6.06
CA PHE A 55 -5.85 -18.77 -6.58
C PHE A 55 -6.14 -20.19 -6.07
N ILE A 56 -5.12 -21.04 -5.93
CA ILE A 56 -5.26 -22.36 -5.30
C ILE A 56 -5.70 -22.20 -3.84
N CYS A 57 -5.05 -21.33 -3.07
CA CYS A 57 -5.45 -21.05 -1.68
C CYS A 57 -6.90 -20.55 -1.60
N PHE A 58 -7.30 -19.64 -2.48
CA PHE A 58 -8.68 -19.15 -2.55
C PHE A 58 -9.68 -20.28 -2.84
N THR A 59 -9.37 -21.14 -3.81
CA THR A 59 -10.24 -22.26 -4.19
C THR A 59 -10.41 -23.23 -3.02
N VAL A 60 -9.32 -23.61 -2.36
CA VAL A 60 -9.37 -24.45 -1.16
C VAL A 60 -10.19 -23.78 -0.05
N LYS A 61 -10.02 -22.46 0.15
CA LYS A 61 -10.84 -21.69 1.10
C LYS A 61 -12.33 -21.83 0.79
N VAL A 62 -12.74 -21.61 -0.46
CA VAL A 62 -14.16 -21.70 -0.85
C VAL A 62 -14.71 -23.10 -0.61
N CYS A 63 -13.93 -24.14 -0.91
CA CYS A 63 -14.33 -25.52 -0.65
C CYS A 63 -14.50 -25.86 0.84
N LEU A 64 -13.69 -25.26 1.71
CA LEU A 64 -13.74 -25.48 3.16
C LEU A 64 -14.84 -24.66 3.84
N THR A 65 -15.28 -23.57 3.22
CA THR A 65 -16.31 -22.70 3.78
C THR A 65 -17.72 -23.23 3.50
N GLU A 66 -18.56 -23.21 4.53
CA GLU A 66 -20.00 -23.43 4.36
C GLU A 66 -20.62 -22.23 3.65
N HIS A 67 -21.28 -22.46 2.52
CA HIS A 67 -21.90 -21.42 1.71
C HIS A 67 -23.40 -21.66 1.54
N THR A 68 -24.21 -20.62 1.41
CA THR A 68 -25.58 -20.80 0.93
C THR A 68 -25.61 -20.94 -0.58
N VAL A 69 -26.65 -21.56 -1.13
CA VAL A 69 -26.86 -21.64 -2.59
C VAL A 69 -26.77 -20.25 -3.22
N GLY A 70 -27.47 -19.28 -2.62
CA GLY A 70 -27.50 -17.90 -3.09
C GLY A 70 -26.14 -17.22 -3.08
N GLU A 71 -25.34 -17.44 -2.04
CA GLU A 71 -23.97 -16.93 -2.00
C GLU A 71 -23.12 -17.53 -3.12
N LEU A 72 -23.18 -18.85 -3.36
CA LEU A 72 -22.42 -19.48 -4.44
C LEU A 72 -22.80 -18.93 -5.82
N VAL A 73 -24.11 -18.72 -6.06
CA VAL A 73 -24.60 -18.12 -7.31
C VAL A 73 -24.09 -16.69 -7.46
N GLN A 74 -24.18 -15.86 -6.42
CA GLN A 74 -23.68 -14.49 -6.47
C GLN A 74 -22.16 -14.44 -6.66
N MET A 75 -21.42 -15.30 -5.98
CA MET A 75 -19.97 -15.44 -6.15
C MET A 75 -19.63 -15.79 -7.60
N LEU A 76 -20.33 -16.78 -8.18
CA LEU A 76 -20.14 -17.18 -9.56
C LEU A 76 -20.41 -16.03 -10.53
N VAL A 77 -21.53 -15.31 -10.35
CA VAL A 77 -21.88 -14.15 -11.19
C VAL A 77 -20.81 -13.07 -11.12
N LEU A 78 -20.35 -12.70 -9.92
CA LEU A 78 -19.29 -11.70 -9.76
C LEU A 78 -17.97 -12.16 -10.40
N MET A 79 -17.61 -13.44 -10.25
CA MET A 79 -16.41 -14.00 -10.89
C MET A 79 -16.51 -13.99 -12.41
N VAL A 80 -17.68 -14.30 -12.97
CA VAL A 80 -17.93 -14.20 -14.42
C VAL A 80 -17.78 -12.76 -14.89
N PHE A 81 -18.33 -11.78 -14.18
CA PHE A 81 -18.14 -10.37 -14.53
C PHE A 81 -16.66 -9.95 -14.50
N GLY A 82 -15.91 -10.37 -13.48
CA GLY A 82 -14.47 -10.14 -13.41
C GLY A 82 -13.69 -10.79 -14.56
N LEU A 83 -14.09 -12.00 -14.96
CA LEU A 83 -13.46 -12.73 -16.08
C LEU A 83 -13.78 -12.09 -17.44
N LEU A 84 -15.02 -11.63 -17.63
CA LEU A 84 -15.43 -10.90 -18.83
C LEU A 84 -14.67 -9.58 -18.95
N ALA A 85 -14.51 -8.85 -17.84
CA ALA A 85 -13.66 -7.67 -17.78
C ALA A 85 -12.23 -7.98 -18.19
N TYR A 86 -11.61 -8.99 -17.58
CA TYR A 86 -10.24 -9.41 -17.92
C TYR A 86 -10.11 -9.80 -19.40
N ARG A 87 -11.05 -10.58 -19.94
CA ARG A 87 -11.02 -11.01 -21.35
C ARG A 87 -11.09 -9.82 -22.31
N ASN A 88 -11.85 -8.79 -21.98
CA ASN A 88 -12.11 -7.66 -22.87
C ASN A 88 -11.08 -6.53 -22.75
N SER A 89 -10.57 -6.24 -21.55
CA SER A 89 -9.57 -5.18 -21.34
C SER A 89 -8.13 -5.71 -21.31
N GLY A 90 -7.94 -6.97 -20.93
CA GLY A 90 -6.64 -7.55 -20.61
C GLY A 90 -6.20 -7.33 -19.16
N GLU A 91 -7.02 -6.66 -18.33
CA GLU A 91 -6.66 -6.26 -16.97
C GLU A 91 -7.18 -7.24 -15.92
N MET A 92 -6.26 -7.91 -15.21
CA MET A 92 -6.63 -8.99 -14.27
C MET A 92 -7.10 -8.45 -12.90
N ALA A 93 -6.85 -7.17 -12.62
CA ALA A 93 -7.18 -6.52 -11.35
C ALA A 93 -8.64 -6.69 -10.92
N ALA A 94 -9.58 -6.54 -11.86
CA ALA A 94 -11.02 -6.69 -11.60
C ALA A 94 -11.37 -8.07 -11.02
N PHE A 95 -10.83 -9.12 -11.63
CA PHE A 95 -11.09 -10.50 -11.22
C PHE A 95 -10.53 -10.76 -9.82
N ILE A 96 -9.28 -10.35 -9.55
CA ILE A 96 -8.67 -10.52 -8.23
C ILE A 96 -9.42 -9.75 -7.14
N TYR A 97 -9.93 -8.54 -7.43
CA TYR A 97 -10.72 -7.78 -6.47
C TYR A 97 -12.02 -8.48 -6.07
N VAL A 98 -12.68 -9.13 -7.04
CA VAL A 98 -13.84 -9.98 -6.75
C VAL A 98 -13.44 -11.09 -5.78
N LEU A 99 -12.32 -11.78 -6.01
CA LEU A 99 -11.84 -12.85 -5.13
C LEU A 99 -11.59 -12.37 -3.69
N VAL A 100 -11.03 -11.16 -3.51
CA VAL A 100 -10.87 -10.55 -2.18
C VAL A 100 -12.21 -10.38 -1.49
N VAL A 101 -13.19 -9.76 -2.16
CA VAL A 101 -14.50 -9.46 -1.58
C VAL A 101 -15.26 -10.75 -1.22
N VAL A 102 -15.36 -11.69 -2.16
CA VAL A 102 -16.12 -12.93 -1.93
C VAL A 102 -15.41 -13.88 -0.96
N GLY A 103 -14.08 -13.79 -0.87
CA GLY A 103 -13.29 -14.60 0.06
C GLY A 103 -13.51 -14.24 1.53
N MET A 104 -14.06 -13.07 1.85
CA MET A 104 -14.21 -12.56 3.23
C MET A 104 -15.24 -13.31 4.10
N LYS A 105 -15.97 -14.31 3.60
CA LYS A 105 -16.94 -15.07 4.41
C LYS A 105 -16.27 -15.69 5.64
N HIS A 106 -16.81 -15.41 6.83
CA HIS A 106 -16.28 -15.85 8.14
C HIS A 106 -14.87 -15.34 8.47
N ILE A 107 -14.35 -14.35 7.73
CA ILE A 107 -13.01 -13.83 7.95
C ILE A 107 -13.07 -12.54 8.78
N PRO A 108 -12.45 -12.49 9.97
CA PRO A 108 -12.38 -11.26 10.75
C PRO A 108 -11.37 -10.28 10.14
N VAL A 109 -11.85 -9.09 9.75
CA VAL A 109 -11.06 -7.99 9.18
C VAL A 109 -9.77 -7.72 9.97
N LYS A 110 -9.88 -7.68 11.30
CA LYS A 110 -8.72 -7.43 12.18
C LYS A 110 -7.60 -8.46 12.04
N ARG A 111 -7.90 -9.73 11.77
CA ARG A 111 -6.86 -10.74 11.55
C ARG A 111 -6.23 -10.57 10.17
N VAL A 112 -7.01 -10.25 9.14
CA VAL A 112 -6.50 -9.89 7.80
C VAL A 112 -5.51 -8.73 7.91
N PHE A 113 -5.88 -7.66 8.63
CA PHE A 113 -4.98 -6.52 8.85
C PHE A 113 -3.72 -6.89 9.64
N LYS A 114 -3.78 -7.84 10.59
CA LYS A 114 -2.57 -8.32 11.29
C LYS A 114 -1.62 -9.06 10.37
N VAL A 115 -2.15 -9.97 9.55
CA VAL A 115 -1.37 -10.71 8.53
C VAL A 115 -0.78 -9.72 7.54
N GLY A 116 -1.62 -8.82 7.03
CA GLY A 116 -1.19 -7.79 6.08
C GLY A 116 -0.11 -6.87 6.64
N ALA A 117 -0.26 -6.41 7.88
CA ALA A 117 0.74 -5.59 8.54
C ALA A 117 2.09 -6.32 8.65
N ALA A 118 2.09 -7.60 9.05
CA ALA A 118 3.32 -8.37 9.18
C ALA A 118 4.02 -8.54 7.82
N VAL A 119 3.27 -8.96 6.80
CA VAL A 119 3.78 -9.20 5.45
C VAL A 119 4.26 -7.90 4.80
N TRP A 120 3.45 -6.85 4.84
CA TRP A 120 3.76 -5.56 4.20
C TRP A 120 4.91 -4.85 4.88
N THR A 121 4.99 -4.90 6.22
CA THR A 121 6.14 -4.36 6.95
C THR A 121 7.43 -5.06 6.53
N ALA A 122 7.43 -6.40 6.52
CA ALA A 122 8.60 -7.17 6.10
C ALA A 122 8.99 -6.85 4.65
N ALA A 123 8.02 -6.83 3.72
CA ALA A 123 8.26 -6.54 2.31
C ALA A 123 8.77 -5.10 2.08
N PHE A 124 8.12 -4.11 2.69
CA PHE A 124 8.48 -2.70 2.53
C PHE A 124 9.89 -2.42 3.03
N PHE A 125 10.22 -2.83 4.25
CA PHE A 125 11.55 -2.59 4.81
C PHE A 125 12.64 -3.42 4.13
N SER A 126 12.40 -4.70 3.81
CA SER A 126 13.39 -5.49 3.08
C SER A 126 13.71 -4.91 1.71
N THR A 127 12.68 -4.54 0.93
CA THR A 127 12.87 -3.94 -0.40
C THR A 127 13.61 -2.60 -0.31
N THR A 128 13.17 -1.72 0.60
CA THR A 128 13.79 -0.40 0.78
C THR A 128 15.25 -0.52 1.24
N ILE A 129 15.53 -1.40 2.20
CA ILE A 129 16.90 -1.60 2.71
C ILE A 129 17.79 -2.23 1.63
N LEU A 130 17.31 -3.26 0.92
CA LEU A 130 18.10 -3.88 -0.16
C LEU A 130 18.39 -2.88 -1.28
N ALA A 131 17.44 -2.00 -1.62
CA ALA A 131 17.66 -0.94 -2.60
C ALA A 131 18.68 0.09 -2.12
N LEU A 132 18.58 0.57 -0.87
CA LEU A 132 19.55 1.49 -0.28
C LEU A 132 20.96 0.88 -0.18
N LEU A 133 21.06 -0.44 0.02
CA LEU A 133 22.33 -1.18 0.00
C LEU A 133 22.81 -1.53 -1.42
N LYS A 134 22.14 -1.02 -2.46
CA LYS A 134 22.40 -1.30 -3.88
C LYS A 134 22.44 -2.81 -4.22
N GLN A 135 21.73 -3.65 -3.45
CA GLN A 135 21.66 -5.11 -3.64
C GLN A 135 20.59 -5.53 -4.66
N ILE A 136 19.60 -4.68 -4.88
CA ILE A 136 18.59 -4.85 -5.93
C ILE A 136 18.63 -3.62 -6.85
N PRO A 137 18.24 -3.76 -8.13
CA PRO A 137 18.14 -2.62 -9.03
C PRO A 137 17.17 -1.59 -8.47
N ASP A 138 17.60 -0.32 -8.42
CA ASP A 138 16.71 0.78 -8.09
C ASP A 138 16.34 1.54 -9.37
N LEU A 139 15.03 1.59 -9.64
CA LEU A 139 14.50 2.31 -10.79
C LEU A 139 14.43 3.79 -10.44
N ALA A 140 15.09 4.61 -11.25
CA ALA A 140 15.14 6.04 -11.06
C ALA A 140 14.60 6.79 -12.28
N LEU A 141 13.95 7.92 -12.01
CA LEU A 141 13.54 8.88 -13.04
C LEU A 141 14.18 10.22 -12.76
N VAL A 142 14.65 10.91 -13.79
CA VAL A 142 15.36 12.19 -13.63
C VAL A 142 14.53 13.32 -14.19
N HIS A 143 13.96 14.14 -13.30
CA HIS A 143 13.00 15.16 -13.69
C HIS A 143 13.42 16.53 -13.18
N SER A 144 13.07 17.58 -13.92
CA SER A 144 13.28 18.94 -13.43
C SER A 144 12.20 19.30 -12.40
N LYS A 145 12.60 19.50 -11.14
CA LYS A 145 11.65 19.76 -10.04
C LYS A 145 12.21 20.71 -8.99
N LEU A 146 11.29 21.30 -8.20
CA LEU A 146 11.60 22.17 -7.05
C LEU A 146 12.46 23.41 -7.37
N GLY A 147 12.62 23.77 -8.65
CA GLY A 147 13.57 24.82 -9.04
C GLY A 147 15.04 24.43 -8.84
N LEU A 148 15.33 23.16 -8.54
CA LEU A 148 16.68 22.64 -8.32
C LEU A 148 17.37 22.21 -9.62
N GLY A 149 16.66 22.27 -10.75
CA GLY A 149 17.07 21.64 -12.00
C GLY A 149 16.67 20.16 -12.03
N HIS A 150 17.34 19.37 -12.87
CA HIS A 150 17.15 17.93 -12.95
C HIS A 150 17.63 17.24 -11.68
N ILE A 151 16.76 16.46 -11.06
CA ILE A 151 17.06 15.70 -9.85
C ILE A 151 16.62 14.25 -10.03
N ILE A 152 17.32 13.34 -9.33
CA ILE A 152 16.99 11.92 -9.34
C ILE A 152 15.76 11.69 -8.46
N ARG A 153 14.81 10.89 -8.95
CA ARG A 153 13.66 10.40 -8.19
C ARG A 153 13.82 8.90 -8.03
N TRP A 154 14.27 8.49 -6.86
CA TRP A 154 14.47 7.09 -6.53
C TRP A 154 13.16 6.40 -6.21
N SER A 155 13.05 5.13 -6.60
CA SER A 155 11.90 4.29 -6.28
C SER A 155 12.18 3.34 -5.12
N LEU A 156 13.42 3.24 -4.64
CA LEU A 156 13.86 2.36 -3.56
C LEU A 156 13.39 0.90 -3.74
N GLY A 157 13.59 0.38 -4.95
CA GLY A 157 13.23 -1.00 -5.33
C GLY A 157 11.77 -1.19 -5.75
N TYR A 158 10.98 -0.11 -5.81
CA TYR A 158 9.65 -0.13 -6.42
C TYR A 158 9.71 0.20 -7.92
N PRO A 159 8.68 -0.15 -8.71
CA PRO A 159 8.63 0.17 -10.14
C PRO A 159 8.59 1.66 -10.48
N HIS A 160 8.20 2.53 -9.52
CA HIS A 160 8.05 3.96 -9.75
C HIS A 160 8.07 4.75 -8.43
N PRO A 161 8.54 6.02 -8.40
CA PRO A 161 8.64 6.78 -7.15
C PRO A 161 7.30 7.05 -6.45
N ASN A 162 6.20 7.18 -7.20
CA ASN A 162 4.86 7.29 -6.59
C ASN A 162 4.44 5.99 -5.91
N VAL A 163 4.84 4.84 -6.46
CA VAL A 163 4.48 3.51 -5.94
C VAL A 163 5.15 3.29 -4.58
N LEU A 164 6.39 3.76 -4.40
CA LEU A 164 7.08 3.80 -3.11
C LEU A 164 6.27 4.58 -2.06
N HIS A 165 5.83 5.80 -2.40
CA HIS A 165 5.03 6.62 -1.49
C HIS A 165 3.70 5.97 -1.14
N ILE A 166 2.98 5.41 -2.12
CA ILE A 166 1.73 4.69 -1.86
C ILE A 166 2.00 3.49 -0.95
N SER A 167 3.09 2.75 -1.16
CA SER A 167 3.48 1.63 -0.30
C SER A 167 3.69 2.05 1.16
N TYR A 168 4.27 3.24 1.38
CA TYR A 168 4.38 3.83 2.71
C TYR A 168 3.00 4.11 3.32
N VAL A 169 2.06 4.69 2.57
CA VAL A 169 0.70 4.95 3.05
C VAL A 169 -0.05 3.67 3.42
N ILE A 170 0.13 2.58 2.66
CA ILE A 170 -0.43 1.27 3.02
C ILE A 170 0.16 0.76 4.35
N LEU A 171 1.46 0.96 4.59
CA LEU A 171 2.09 0.63 5.87
C LEU A 171 1.46 1.42 7.03
N LEU A 172 1.23 2.72 6.84
CA LEU A 172 0.56 3.57 7.84
C LEU A 172 -0.89 3.11 8.09
N ALA A 173 -1.61 2.73 7.03
CA ALA A 173 -2.97 2.21 7.11
C ALA A 173 -3.05 0.95 8.00
N PHE A 174 -2.14 0.00 7.78
CA PHE A 174 -2.03 -1.18 8.64
C PHE A 174 -1.70 -0.82 10.09
N PHE A 175 -0.72 0.07 10.30
CA PHE A 175 -0.29 0.49 11.64
C PHE A 175 -1.44 1.13 12.43
N PHE A 176 -2.08 2.18 11.92
CA PHE A 176 -3.14 2.88 12.65
C PHE A 176 -4.41 2.07 12.79
N TYR A 177 -4.72 1.19 11.83
CA TYR A 177 -5.83 0.26 11.95
C TYR A 177 -5.67 -0.64 13.19
N LEU A 178 -4.48 -1.21 13.38
CA LEU A 178 -4.20 -2.15 14.47
C LEU A 178 -3.84 -1.47 15.80
N ALA A 179 -3.24 -0.28 15.76
CA ALA A 179 -2.72 0.40 16.95
C ALA A 179 -3.86 0.90 17.85
N LYS A 180 -3.80 0.56 19.14
CA LYS A 180 -4.70 1.12 20.15
C LYS A 180 -3.99 2.26 20.86
N LEU A 181 -4.14 3.48 20.34
CA LEU A 181 -3.45 4.66 20.84
C LEU A 181 -4.43 5.56 21.59
N ASN A 182 -3.98 6.13 22.70
CA ASN A 182 -4.69 7.26 23.32
C ASN A 182 -4.44 8.55 22.51
N ARG A 183 -5.13 9.65 22.83
CA ARG A 183 -5.02 10.91 22.06
C ARG A 183 -3.59 11.44 21.94
N LYS A 184 -2.84 11.47 23.05
CA LYS A 184 -1.44 11.97 23.05
C LYS A 184 -0.54 11.07 22.19
N GLN A 185 -0.67 9.75 22.33
CA GLN A 185 0.06 8.77 21.54
C GLN A 185 -0.30 8.83 20.05
N LEU A 186 -1.56 9.10 19.72
CA LEU A 186 -2.01 9.25 18.34
C LEU A 186 -1.35 10.47 17.67
N ILE A 187 -1.29 11.61 18.37
CA ILE A 187 -0.59 12.81 17.88
C ILE A 187 0.90 12.53 17.71
N ALA A 188 1.54 11.97 18.74
CA ALA A 188 2.97 11.66 18.68
C ALA A 188 3.31 10.69 17.54
N ALA A 189 2.51 9.62 17.38
CA ALA A 189 2.67 8.68 16.28
C ALA A 189 2.43 9.35 14.91
N THR A 190 1.46 10.25 14.82
CA THR A 190 1.20 11.00 13.57
C THR A 190 2.38 11.89 13.20
N ILE A 191 2.94 12.65 14.15
CA ILE A 191 4.12 13.51 13.92
C ILE A 191 5.32 12.66 13.49
N LEU A 192 5.59 11.56 14.20
CA LEU A 192 6.70 10.66 13.88
C LEU A 192 6.57 10.05 12.47
N LEU A 193 5.38 9.57 12.12
CA LEU A 193 5.12 8.98 10.81
C LEU A 193 5.05 10.03 9.69
N TYR A 194 4.74 11.29 10.02
CA TYR A 194 4.89 12.41 9.09
C TYR A 194 6.37 12.75 8.83
N ALA A 195 7.25 12.62 9.83
CA ALA A 195 8.70 12.71 9.59
C ALA A 195 9.19 11.61 8.63
N GLY A 196 8.67 10.39 8.77
CA GLY A 196 8.90 9.32 7.79
C GLY A 196 8.37 9.66 6.39
N ASN A 197 7.24 10.38 6.28
CA ASN A 197 6.72 10.87 5.00
C ASN A 197 7.72 11.81 4.31
N PHE A 198 8.37 12.71 5.06
CA PHE A 198 9.42 13.57 4.51
C PHE A 198 10.65 12.79 4.08
N TYR A 199 11.03 11.73 4.81
CA TYR A 199 12.12 10.85 4.39
C TYR A 199 11.81 10.14 3.07
N ILE A 200 10.60 9.59 2.89
CA ILE A 200 10.23 8.97 1.62
C ILE A 200 10.10 10.02 0.50
N PHE A 201 9.64 11.23 0.81
CA PHE A 201 9.58 12.34 -0.14
C PHE A 201 10.97 12.80 -0.58
N LEU A 202 11.95 12.79 0.33
CA LEU A 202 13.34 13.16 0.05
C LEU A 202 13.88 12.34 -1.13
N TYR A 203 13.54 11.06 -1.21
CA TYR A 203 13.92 10.16 -2.30
C TYR A 203 12.99 10.22 -3.51
N SER A 204 11.67 10.12 -3.29
CA SER A 204 10.70 9.96 -4.38
C SER A 204 10.35 11.25 -5.12
N VAL A 205 10.46 12.39 -4.43
CA VAL A 205 9.97 13.72 -4.84
C VAL A 205 8.57 13.65 -5.46
N SER A 206 7.72 12.85 -4.83
CA SER A 206 6.34 12.61 -5.25
C SER A 206 5.39 13.51 -4.47
N TYR A 207 4.97 14.62 -5.09
CA TYR A 207 4.01 15.55 -4.50
C TYR A 207 2.65 14.88 -4.24
N THR A 208 2.18 14.03 -5.17
CA THR A 208 0.91 13.30 -5.00
C THR A 208 0.97 12.35 -3.81
N GLY A 209 2.07 11.61 -3.67
CA GLY A 209 2.27 10.74 -2.51
C GLY A 209 2.39 11.51 -1.19
N LEU A 210 3.09 12.65 -1.18
CA LEU A 210 3.20 13.50 0.02
C LEU A 210 1.81 13.98 0.47
N ILE A 211 1.01 14.53 -0.47
CA ILE A 211 -0.36 15.00 -0.21
C ILE A 211 -1.25 13.85 0.26
N LEU A 212 -1.18 12.69 -0.38
CA LEU A 212 -1.95 11.51 0.02
C LEU A 212 -1.66 11.11 1.46
N THR A 213 -0.39 11.03 1.86
CA THR A 213 -0.02 10.72 3.25
C THR A 213 -0.55 11.76 4.21
N THR A 214 -0.48 13.05 3.85
CA THR A 214 -1.03 14.15 4.65
C THR A 214 -2.54 14.02 4.83
N VAL A 215 -3.29 13.81 3.75
CA VAL A 215 -4.74 13.59 3.78
C VAL A 215 -5.08 12.41 4.68
N TYR A 216 -4.34 11.29 4.55
CA TYR A 216 -4.56 10.12 5.39
C TYR A 216 -4.34 10.40 6.88
N LEU A 217 -3.21 11.03 7.23
CA LEU A 217 -2.87 11.31 8.62
C LEU A 217 -3.84 12.32 9.27
N LEU A 218 -4.25 13.35 8.52
CA LEU A 218 -5.26 14.31 8.97
C LEU A 218 -6.64 13.66 9.13
N ALA A 219 -7.07 12.85 8.16
CA ALA A 219 -8.31 12.09 8.27
C ALA A 219 -8.29 11.18 9.50
N ASN A 220 -7.19 10.44 9.71
CA ASN A 220 -7.03 9.54 10.85
C ASN A 220 -7.08 10.30 12.18
N LEU A 221 -6.44 11.46 12.31
CA LEU A 221 -6.56 12.31 13.50
C LEU A 221 -8.00 12.78 13.72
N TYR A 222 -8.59 13.38 12.68
CA TYR A 222 -9.94 13.93 12.73
C TYR A 222 -10.97 12.88 13.17
N PHE A 223 -11.02 11.73 12.49
CA PHE A 223 -11.98 10.68 12.80
C PHE A 223 -11.78 10.11 14.21
N ASN A 224 -10.52 9.86 14.65
CA ASN A 224 -10.27 9.29 15.97
C ASN A 224 -10.52 10.28 17.12
N PHE A 225 -10.44 11.60 16.89
CA PHE A 225 -10.76 12.62 17.89
C PHE A 225 -12.26 12.84 18.08
N ARG A 226 -13.07 12.58 17.06
CA ARG A 226 -14.53 12.69 17.17
C ARG A 226 -15.08 11.67 18.15
N VAL A 227 -15.97 12.11 19.05
CA VAL A 227 -16.68 11.22 19.99
C VAL A 227 -17.88 10.58 19.28
N LYS A 228 -18.65 11.39 18.55
CA LYS A 228 -19.73 10.99 17.65
C LYS A 228 -19.72 11.92 16.44
N PHE A 229 -20.19 11.44 15.30
CA PHE A 229 -20.42 12.28 14.14
C PHE A 229 -21.73 13.07 14.28
N SER A 230 -21.70 14.33 13.88
CA SER A 230 -22.90 15.14 13.67
C SER A 230 -23.60 14.76 12.36
N LYS A 231 -24.89 15.07 12.22
CA LYS A 231 -25.64 14.77 10.98
C LYS A 231 -24.98 15.38 9.73
N PHE A 232 -24.42 16.58 9.85
CA PHE A 232 -23.70 17.23 8.76
C PHE A 232 -22.44 16.44 8.36
N GLU A 233 -21.65 16.00 9.34
CA GLU A 233 -20.47 15.16 9.08
C GLU A 233 -20.87 13.82 8.46
N GLU A 234 -21.94 13.17 8.94
CA GLU A 234 -22.43 11.93 8.36
C GLU A 234 -22.81 12.08 6.88
N ILE A 235 -23.40 13.22 6.49
CA ILE A 235 -23.72 13.55 5.10
C ILE A 235 -22.42 13.72 4.30
N LEU A 236 -21.50 14.56 4.79
CA LEU A 236 -20.22 14.79 4.12
C LEU A 236 -19.44 13.50 3.88
N ILE A 237 -19.35 12.63 4.90
CA ILE A 237 -18.64 11.35 4.80
C ILE A 237 -19.30 10.44 3.76
N GLN A 238 -20.64 10.36 3.73
CA GLN A 238 -21.37 9.59 2.73
C GLN A 238 -21.20 10.16 1.31
N CYS A 239 -20.99 11.47 1.18
CA CYS A 239 -20.77 12.13 -0.10
C CYS A 239 -19.35 11.95 -0.67
N ILE A 240 -18.37 11.47 0.10
CA ILE A 240 -16.98 11.33 -0.36
C ILE A 240 -16.90 10.48 -1.63
N TYR A 241 -17.46 9.28 -1.63
CA TYR A 241 -17.44 8.40 -2.80
C TYR A 241 -18.12 9.02 -4.03
N PRO A 242 -19.42 9.41 -3.99
CA PRO A 242 -20.10 9.92 -5.17
C PRO A 242 -19.45 11.20 -5.69
N VAL A 243 -18.98 12.10 -4.82
CA VAL A 243 -18.29 13.32 -5.27
C VAL A 243 -16.98 12.98 -5.97
N CYS A 244 -16.14 12.11 -5.39
CA CYS A 244 -14.88 11.73 -6.03
C CYS A 244 -15.09 11.01 -7.37
N ALA A 245 -16.05 10.09 -7.45
CA ALA A 245 -16.37 9.35 -8.67
C ALA A 245 -16.95 10.25 -9.76
N LEU A 246 -17.94 11.10 -9.43
CA LEU A 246 -18.58 12.01 -10.38
C LEU A 246 -17.59 13.07 -10.88
N LEU A 247 -16.81 13.69 -9.98
CA LEU A 247 -15.80 14.66 -10.39
C LEU A 247 -14.72 14.04 -11.28
N SER A 248 -14.32 12.80 -11.03
CA SER A 248 -13.28 12.12 -11.82
C SER A 248 -13.76 11.70 -13.21
N VAL A 249 -15.01 11.25 -13.34
CA VAL A 249 -15.55 10.76 -14.62
C VAL A 249 -16.20 11.90 -15.41
N LEU A 250 -17.04 12.72 -14.77
CA LEU A 250 -17.80 13.77 -15.46
C LEU A 250 -17.04 15.09 -15.56
N GLY A 251 -16.18 15.39 -14.58
CA GLY A 251 -15.40 16.64 -14.55
C GLY A 251 -14.54 16.85 -15.80
N PRO A 252 -13.67 15.89 -16.18
CA PRO A 252 -12.88 15.99 -17.40
C PRO A 252 -13.70 16.15 -18.67
N VAL A 253 -14.94 15.64 -18.74
CA VAL A 253 -15.76 15.70 -19.96
C VAL A 253 -16.52 17.03 -20.07
N PHE A 254 -17.16 17.48 -18.99
CA PHE A 254 -18.06 18.63 -19.04
C PHE A 254 -17.40 19.99 -18.79
N ILE A 255 -16.32 20.04 -18.00
CA ILE A 255 -15.68 21.32 -17.66
C ILE A 255 -14.79 21.78 -18.82
N LYS A 256 -15.02 22.97 -19.37
CA LYS A 256 -14.29 23.52 -20.53
C LYS A 256 -13.69 24.90 -20.23
N GLY A 257 -12.81 25.38 -21.10
CA GLY A 257 -12.17 26.69 -21.02
C GLY A 257 -11.20 26.84 -19.84
N LYS A 258 -11.00 28.08 -19.36
CA LYS A 258 -9.98 28.41 -18.35
C LYS A 258 -10.05 27.56 -17.08
N LEU A 259 -11.26 27.17 -16.65
CA LEU A 259 -11.43 26.33 -15.46
C LEU A 259 -10.84 24.93 -15.67
N PHE A 260 -10.97 24.37 -16.87
CA PHE A 260 -10.34 23.09 -17.22
C PHE A 260 -8.82 23.21 -17.15
N ASP A 261 -8.23 24.28 -17.72
CA ASP A 261 -6.78 24.46 -17.73
C ASP A 261 -6.20 24.60 -16.33
N ILE A 262 -6.90 25.30 -15.43
CA ILE A 262 -6.53 25.43 -14.02
C ILE A 262 -6.53 24.05 -13.34
N LEU A 263 -7.63 23.29 -13.46
CA LEU A 263 -7.76 21.97 -12.84
C LEU A 263 -6.78 20.95 -13.43
N ASN A 264 -6.54 21.02 -14.73
CA ASN A 264 -5.58 20.18 -15.44
C ASN A 264 -4.15 20.47 -14.98
N LYS A 265 -3.79 21.75 -14.78
CA LYS A 265 -2.49 22.14 -14.22
C LYS A 265 -2.35 21.66 -12.77
N MET A 266 -3.38 21.81 -11.95
CA MET A 266 -3.38 21.31 -10.56
C MET A 266 -3.19 19.78 -10.49
N MET A 267 -3.79 19.05 -11.44
CA MET A 267 -3.73 17.58 -11.48
C MET A 267 -2.53 17.04 -12.27
N ASN A 268 -1.60 17.89 -12.70
CA ASN A 268 -0.46 17.53 -13.56
C ASN A 268 -0.91 16.74 -14.80
N THR A 269 -1.71 17.37 -15.67
CA THR A 269 -2.22 16.85 -16.97
C THR A 269 -3.14 15.62 -16.93
N ARG A 270 -3.38 15.01 -15.76
CA ARG A 270 -4.23 13.83 -15.59
C ARG A 270 -5.68 14.01 -16.04
N TRP A 271 -6.21 15.23 -15.96
CA TRP A 271 -7.56 15.53 -16.44
C TRP A 271 -7.63 15.49 -17.96
N ASN A 272 -6.60 15.97 -18.64
CA ASN A 272 -6.49 15.85 -20.10
C ASN A 272 -6.40 14.39 -20.54
N LEU A 273 -5.58 13.58 -19.85
CA LEU A 273 -5.50 12.13 -20.11
C LEU A 273 -6.86 11.47 -19.88
N SER A 274 -7.51 11.76 -18.75
CA SER A 274 -8.84 11.21 -18.44
C SER A 274 -9.89 11.60 -19.49
N ARG A 275 -9.88 12.86 -19.97
CA ARG A 275 -10.74 13.31 -21.06
C ARG A 275 -10.51 12.48 -22.32
N TYR A 276 -9.25 12.32 -22.74
CA TYR A 276 -8.91 11.53 -23.93
C TYR A 276 -9.50 10.12 -23.85
N PHE A 277 -9.27 9.39 -22.75
CA PHE A 277 -9.82 8.04 -22.61
C PHE A 277 -11.35 8.01 -22.59
N LEU A 278 -12.00 9.01 -21.99
CA LEU A 278 -13.46 9.06 -21.90
C LEU A 278 -14.15 9.48 -23.21
N THR A 279 -13.47 10.20 -24.12
CA THR A 279 -14.04 10.69 -25.38
C THR A 279 -13.59 9.90 -26.60
N GLU A 280 -12.34 9.47 -26.64
CA GLU A 280 -11.74 8.83 -27.82
C GLU A 280 -11.75 7.29 -27.74
N GLN A 281 -11.93 6.71 -26.55
CA GLN A 281 -11.97 5.26 -26.38
C GLN A 281 -13.39 4.79 -26.07
N ARG A 282 -13.72 3.59 -26.55
CA ARG A 282 -15.06 3.01 -26.37
C ARG A 282 -15.30 2.68 -24.89
N ILE A 283 -16.42 3.13 -24.34
CA ILE A 283 -16.93 2.65 -23.04
C ILE A 283 -17.80 1.41 -23.30
N SER A 284 -17.56 0.32 -22.57
CA SER A 284 -18.30 -0.94 -22.71
C SER A 284 -18.88 -1.43 -21.38
N LEU A 285 -19.80 -2.41 -21.45
CA LEU A 285 -20.40 -3.01 -20.26
C LEU A 285 -19.39 -3.81 -19.42
N PHE A 286 -18.40 -4.43 -20.07
CA PHE A 286 -17.43 -5.35 -19.47
C PHE A 286 -15.99 -4.94 -19.79
N GLY A 287 -15.72 -3.65 -19.84
CA GLY A 287 -14.37 -3.11 -20.07
C GLY A 287 -13.93 -3.10 -21.53
N THR A 288 -12.90 -2.32 -21.81
CA THR A 288 -12.38 -2.09 -23.16
C THR A 288 -10.87 -2.23 -23.15
N ARG A 289 -10.33 -2.92 -24.17
CA ARG A 289 -8.90 -2.87 -24.48
C ARG A 289 -8.64 -1.63 -25.33
N PHE A 290 -7.73 -0.79 -24.87
CA PHE A 290 -7.39 0.45 -25.57
C PHE A 290 -6.67 0.15 -26.88
N THR A 291 -7.00 0.92 -27.92
CA THR A 291 -6.40 0.82 -29.25
C THR A 291 -6.01 2.21 -29.74
N ASN A 292 -4.96 2.29 -30.57
CA ASN A 292 -4.49 3.53 -31.19
C ASN A 292 -4.14 4.62 -30.16
N LEU A 293 -3.30 4.28 -29.17
CA LEU A 293 -2.76 5.28 -28.27
C LEU A 293 -1.77 6.19 -29.02
N PRO A 294 -1.82 7.52 -28.84
CA PRO A 294 -0.94 8.45 -29.57
C PRO A 294 0.53 8.24 -29.24
N ASP A 295 0.81 7.87 -27.98
CA ASP A 295 2.14 7.57 -27.47
C ASP A 295 2.06 6.56 -26.32
N LYS A 296 3.19 5.95 -25.97
CA LYS A 296 3.36 5.00 -24.85
C LYS A 296 3.10 5.65 -23.48
N ASP A 297 3.21 6.97 -23.39
CA ASP A 297 3.04 7.70 -22.13
C ASP A 297 1.56 7.99 -21.78
N TYR A 298 0.62 7.65 -22.66
CA TYR A 298 -0.81 7.80 -22.39
C TYR A 298 -1.30 6.71 -21.42
N ASN A 299 -1.34 7.04 -20.14
CA ASN A 299 -1.81 6.17 -19.06
C ASN A 299 -2.99 6.78 -18.29
N ILE A 300 -3.88 5.92 -17.74
CA ILE A 300 -4.99 6.34 -16.90
C ILE A 300 -4.54 6.46 -15.45
N ASP A 301 -4.22 7.67 -15.02
CA ASP A 301 -3.82 7.99 -13.64
C ASP A 301 -5.01 8.41 -12.75
N CYS A 302 -6.12 7.69 -12.88
CA CYS A 302 -7.31 7.89 -12.06
C CYS A 302 -8.04 6.57 -11.87
N SER A 303 -8.18 6.10 -10.63
CA SER A 303 -8.81 4.81 -10.33
C SER A 303 -10.28 4.76 -10.77
N TYR A 304 -11.01 5.87 -10.71
CA TYR A 304 -12.43 5.90 -11.10
C TYR A 304 -12.61 5.72 -12.62
N VAL A 305 -11.83 6.48 -13.40
CA VAL A 305 -11.82 6.37 -14.86
C VAL A 305 -11.30 4.99 -15.26
N TYR A 306 -10.25 4.50 -14.60
CA TYR A 306 -9.71 3.16 -14.85
C TYR A 306 -10.75 2.07 -14.62
N ILE A 307 -11.47 2.09 -13.50
CA ILE A 307 -12.54 1.12 -13.23
C ILE A 307 -13.61 1.19 -14.32
N LEU A 308 -14.07 2.39 -14.68
CA LEU A 308 -15.10 2.54 -15.72
C LEU A 308 -14.64 1.98 -17.07
N MET A 309 -13.42 2.33 -17.49
CA MET A 309 -12.87 1.98 -18.81
C MET A 309 -12.41 0.52 -18.89
N CYS A 310 -11.64 0.05 -17.91
CA CYS A 310 -11.04 -1.29 -17.92
C CYS A 310 -11.96 -2.36 -17.35
N TYR A 311 -12.81 -2.04 -16.36
CA TYR A 311 -13.71 -3.03 -15.75
C TYR A 311 -15.11 -3.00 -16.37
N GLY A 312 -15.50 -1.86 -16.95
CA GLY A 312 -16.79 -1.65 -17.59
C GLY A 312 -17.87 -1.11 -16.66
N ILE A 313 -18.97 -0.68 -17.28
CA ILE A 313 -20.10 -0.04 -16.59
C ILE A 313 -20.67 -0.94 -15.48
N ILE A 314 -20.81 -2.24 -15.73
CA ILE A 314 -21.45 -3.16 -14.77
C ILE A 314 -20.65 -3.24 -13.46
N LEU A 315 -19.35 -3.52 -13.56
CA LEU A 315 -18.49 -3.60 -12.38
C LEU A 315 -18.29 -2.23 -11.73
N PHE A 316 -18.20 -1.16 -12.51
CA PHE A 316 -18.17 0.20 -11.98
C PHE A 316 -19.39 0.47 -11.10
N THR A 317 -20.60 0.19 -11.58
CA THR A 317 -21.84 0.38 -10.81
C THR A 317 -21.89 -0.49 -9.54
N ILE A 318 -21.51 -1.77 -9.63
CA ILE A 318 -21.46 -2.67 -8.46
C ILE A 318 -20.48 -2.16 -7.41
N ILE A 319 -19.28 -1.75 -7.83
CA ILE A 319 -18.26 -1.19 -6.94
C ILE A 319 -18.78 0.11 -6.31
N SER A 320 -19.45 0.98 -7.09
CA SER A 320 -20.06 2.21 -6.58
C SER A 320 -21.08 1.96 -5.48
N ILE A 321 -21.99 1.02 -5.70
CA ILE A 321 -22.98 0.62 -4.70
C ILE A 321 -22.27 0.05 -3.47
N GLY A 322 -21.27 -0.81 -3.67
CA GLY A 322 -20.46 -1.39 -2.59
C GLY A 322 -19.82 -0.33 -1.69
N TYR A 323 -19.19 0.69 -2.27
CA TYR A 323 -18.63 1.80 -1.50
C TYR A 323 -19.69 2.61 -0.76
N ILE A 324 -20.76 3.02 -1.44
CA ILE A 324 -21.83 3.83 -0.82
C ILE A 324 -22.44 3.11 0.39
N VAL A 325 -22.76 1.82 0.22
CA VAL A 325 -23.37 1.01 1.27
C VAL A 325 -22.39 0.76 2.43
N THR A 326 -21.13 0.48 2.11
CA THR A 326 -20.09 0.24 3.12
C THR A 326 -19.84 1.50 3.93
N ILE A 327 -19.64 2.66 3.30
CA ILE A 327 -19.46 3.94 4.01
C ILE A 327 -20.65 4.23 4.93
N ARG A 328 -21.88 4.04 4.43
CA ARG A 328 -23.09 4.24 5.24
C ARG A 328 -23.13 3.32 6.46
N ARG A 329 -22.71 2.05 6.32
CA ARG A 329 -22.59 1.10 7.44
C ARG A 329 -21.52 1.56 8.43
N GLU A 330 -20.33 1.89 7.95
CA GLU A 330 -19.21 2.30 8.82
C GLU A 330 -19.50 3.60 9.57
N VAL A 331 -20.22 4.55 8.97
CA VAL A 331 -20.74 5.76 9.64
C VAL A 331 -21.70 5.40 10.77
N LYS A 332 -22.68 4.53 10.51
CA LYS A 332 -23.64 4.07 11.54
C LYS A 332 -22.97 3.34 12.69
N LEU A 333 -21.95 2.54 12.39
CA LEU A 333 -21.16 1.81 13.38
C LEU A 333 -20.08 2.68 14.07
N GLN A 334 -19.91 3.93 13.63
CA GLN A 334 -18.88 4.87 14.11
C GLN A 334 -17.46 4.28 14.01
N GLN A 335 -17.18 3.58 12.92
CA GLN A 335 -15.92 2.87 12.67
C GLN A 335 -14.87 3.83 12.12
N ARG A 336 -14.25 4.57 13.04
CA ARG A 336 -13.38 5.71 12.74
C ARG A 336 -12.15 5.36 11.91
N LYS A 337 -11.58 4.17 12.11
CA LYS A 337 -10.34 3.75 11.46
C LYS A 337 -10.59 3.32 10.02
N GLU A 338 -11.67 2.57 9.82
CA GLU A 338 -12.21 2.15 8.54
C GLU A 338 -12.53 3.39 7.69
N LEU A 339 -13.28 4.34 8.25
CA LEU A 339 -13.64 5.61 7.59
C LEU A 339 -12.41 6.46 7.24
N ALA A 340 -11.40 6.53 8.10
CA ALA A 340 -10.16 7.25 7.80
C ALA A 340 -9.42 6.66 6.59
N ILE A 341 -9.30 5.33 6.53
CA ILE A 341 -8.67 4.64 5.41
C ILE A 341 -9.49 4.83 4.13
N MET A 342 -10.81 4.61 4.20
CA MET A 342 -11.70 4.77 3.04
C MET A 342 -11.66 6.20 2.50
N THR A 343 -11.75 7.21 3.37
CA THR A 343 -11.71 8.62 2.96
C THR A 343 -10.43 8.96 2.22
N ALA A 344 -9.28 8.62 2.79
CA ALA A 344 -7.99 8.95 2.19
C ALA A 344 -7.77 8.22 0.86
N PHE A 345 -8.14 6.94 0.78
CA PHE A 345 -7.96 6.16 -0.43
C PHE A 345 -8.87 6.68 -1.54
N LEU A 346 -10.14 6.99 -1.23
CA LEU A 346 -11.09 7.51 -2.21
C LEU A 346 -10.67 8.87 -2.79
N VAL A 347 -10.15 9.77 -1.95
CA VAL A 347 -9.61 11.05 -2.43
C VAL A 347 -8.38 10.83 -3.30
N ALA A 348 -7.47 9.94 -2.89
CA ALA A 348 -6.27 9.63 -3.66
C ALA A 348 -6.53 8.89 -4.97
N ALA A 349 -7.60 8.11 -5.05
CA ALA A 349 -8.04 7.46 -6.27
C ALA A 349 -8.35 8.44 -7.41
N MET A 350 -8.55 9.73 -7.11
CA MET A 350 -8.74 10.75 -8.13
C MET A 350 -7.44 11.06 -8.92
N SER A 351 -6.27 10.80 -8.33
CA SER A 351 -4.95 11.15 -8.90
C SER A 351 -4.01 9.97 -9.09
N GLU A 352 -4.38 8.78 -8.62
CA GLU A 352 -3.56 7.58 -8.71
C GLU A 352 -4.45 6.35 -9.02
N PRO A 353 -3.99 5.39 -9.85
CA PRO A 353 -4.75 4.20 -10.22
C PRO A 353 -4.64 3.05 -9.21
N PHE A 354 -4.03 3.26 -8.04
CA PHE A 354 -3.71 2.17 -7.10
C PHE A 354 -4.93 1.44 -6.51
N MET A 355 -6.12 2.06 -6.55
CA MET A 355 -7.36 1.41 -6.13
C MET A 355 -7.99 0.54 -7.21
N ALA A 356 -7.47 0.62 -8.44
CA ALA A 356 -8.01 -0.02 -9.63
C ALA A 356 -6.98 -0.90 -10.37
N ASN A 357 -5.70 -0.81 -10.05
CA ASN A 357 -4.68 -1.66 -10.65
C ASN A 357 -4.47 -2.94 -9.83
N LEU A 358 -3.77 -3.92 -10.40
CA LEU A 358 -3.53 -5.20 -9.73
C LEU A 358 -2.56 -5.11 -8.54
N SER A 359 -2.19 -3.90 -8.07
CA SER A 359 -1.21 -3.70 -6.99
C SER A 359 -1.64 -4.28 -5.63
N PHE A 360 -2.86 -4.78 -5.48
CA PHE A 360 -3.38 -5.37 -4.24
C PHE A 360 -3.25 -4.44 -3.02
N LYS A 361 -3.15 -3.13 -3.27
CA LYS A 361 -3.03 -2.06 -2.26
C LYS A 361 -4.38 -1.55 -1.77
N ASN A 362 -5.47 -1.88 -2.46
CA ASN A 362 -6.81 -1.44 -2.10
C ASN A 362 -7.36 -2.20 -0.87
N LEU A 363 -6.93 -1.80 0.33
CA LEU A 363 -7.36 -2.39 1.60
C LEU A 363 -8.87 -2.23 1.86
N THR A 364 -9.52 -1.26 1.21
CA THR A 364 -10.95 -0.98 1.42
C THR A 364 -11.86 -2.10 0.91
N LEU A 365 -11.37 -2.95 0.00
CA LEU A 365 -12.08 -4.14 -0.47
C LEU A 365 -12.38 -5.13 0.67
N VAL A 366 -11.53 -5.17 1.70
CA VAL A 366 -11.74 -6.00 2.89
C VAL A 366 -12.97 -5.52 3.66
N PHE A 367 -13.18 -4.21 3.76
CA PHE A 367 -14.37 -3.61 4.39
C PHE A 367 -15.63 -3.84 3.56
N ILE A 368 -15.52 -3.74 2.23
CA ILE A 368 -16.61 -4.07 1.30
C ILE A 368 -17.00 -5.54 1.45
N GLY A 369 -16.02 -6.46 1.52
CA GLY A 369 -16.28 -7.89 1.72
C GLY A 369 -16.95 -8.20 3.06
N GLU A 370 -16.53 -7.56 4.15
CA GLU A 370 -17.21 -7.68 5.45
C GLU A 370 -18.64 -7.15 5.38
N CYS A 371 -18.85 -5.98 4.74
CA CYS A 371 -20.17 -5.40 4.57
C CYS A 371 -21.09 -6.29 3.71
N TYR A 372 -20.56 -6.85 2.63
CA TYR A 372 -21.26 -7.78 1.73
C TYR A 372 -21.85 -8.96 2.50
N TYR A 373 -21.04 -9.66 3.30
CA TYR A 373 -21.53 -10.80 4.09
C TYR A 373 -22.41 -10.39 5.27
N ALA A 374 -22.20 -9.22 5.87
CA ALA A 374 -23.10 -8.70 6.90
C ALA A 374 -24.52 -8.42 6.35
N LEU A 375 -24.63 -7.94 5.11
CA LEU A 375 -25.92 -7.75 4.45
C LEU A 375 -26.58 -9.08 4.10
N MET A 376 -25.82 -10.02 3.55
CA MET A 376 -26.31 -11.36 3.23
C MET A 376 -26.83 -12.10 4.46
N TRP A 377 -26.12 -12.01 5.59
CA TRP A 377 -26.57 -12.56 6.87
C TRP A 377 -27.94 -12.00 7.28
N ASN A 378 -28.11 -10.68 7.21
CA ASN A 378 -29.37 -10.03 7.59
C ASN A 378 -30.54 -10.44 6.67
N LEU A 379 -30.27 -10.72 5.38
CA LEU A 379 -31.29 -11.22 4.45
C LEU A 379 -31.64 -12.69 4.74
N GLN A 380 -30.66 -13.50 5.09
CA GLN A 380 -30.84 -14.91 5.47
C GLN A 380 -31.66 -15.04 6.76
N GLU A 381 -31.36 -14.26 7.79
CA GLU A 381 -32.07 -14.29 9.09
C GLU A 381 -33.55 -13.90 8.94
N LYS A 382 -33.88 -13.05 7.96
CA LYS A 382 -35.27 -12.61 7.71
C LYS A 382 -36.13 -13.63 6.96
N ARG A 383 -35.54 -14.52 6.16
CA ARG A 383 -36.27 -15.50 5.33
C ARG A 383 -35.53 -16.83 5.24
N PRO A 384 -35.42 -17.61 6.32
CA PRO A 384 -34.62 -18.83 6.35
C PRO A 384 -35.15 -19.94 5.43
N ASP A 385 -36.46 -19.97 5.17
CA ASP A 385 -37.15 -21.09 4.49
C ASP A 385 -36.97 -21.10 2.97
N ILE A 386 -36.34 -20.08 2.39
CA ILE A 386 -36.11 -19.99 0.94
C ILE A 386 -34.93 -20.90 0.55
N TRP A 387 -35.09 -21.68 -0.54
CA TRP A 387 -34.02 -22.52 -1.10
C TRP A 387 -32.68 -21.78 -1.31
N TRP A 388 -32.75 -20.49 -1.66
CA TRP A 388 -31.62 -19.56 -1.77
C TRP A 388 -30.73 -19.52 -0.52
N ASN A 389 -31.32 -19.71 0.67
CA ASN A 389 -30.64 -19.67 1.97
C ASN A 389 -30.27 -21.07 2.48
N ARG A 390 -30.55 -22.12 1.71
CA ARG A 390 -30.12 -23.48 2.04
C ARG A 390 -28.60 -23.53 2.08
N LYS A 391 -28.08 -24.07 3.18
CA LYS A 391 -26.63 -24.19 3.40
C LYS A 391 -26.09 -25.43 2.70
N LEU A 392 -24.98 -25.25 2.01
CA LEU A 392 -24.21 -26.27 1.33
C LEU A 392 -22.81 -26.29 1.94
N ARG A 393 -22.34 -27.49 2.27
CA ARG A 393 -21.01 -27.72 2.81
C ARG A 393 -20.37 -28.87 2.04
N LEU A 394 -19.25 -28.59 1.39
CA LEU A 394 -18.53 -29.58 0.58
C LEU A 394 -17.71 -30.54 1.46
N PHE A 395 -17.09 -30.02 2.54
CA PHE A 395 -16.24 -30.82 3.43
C PHE A 395 -16.64 -30.66 4.92
N PRO A 396 -17.40 -31.60 5.49
CA PRO A 396 -17.86 -31.55 6.90
C PRO A 396 -16.75 -31.58 7.95
N TRP A 397 -15.57 -32.13 7.62
CA TRP A 397 -14.44 -32.29 8.55
C TRP A 397 -13.62 -31.01 8.76
N ALA A 398 -13.92 -29.93 8.02
CA ALA A 398 -13.21 -28.65 8.04
C ALA A 398 -13.45 -27.79 9.31
N ASP A 399 -14.34 -28.20 10.22
CA ASP A 399 -14.62 -27.52 11.49
C ASP A 399 -13.53 -27.73 12.56
N LYS A 400 -12.50 -28.53 12.27
CA LYS A 400 -11.39 -28.74 13.21
C LYS A 400 -10.59 -27.45 13.38
N ASN A 401 -10.65 -26.88 14.59
CA ASN A 401 -9.83 -25.74 14.97
C ASN A 401 -8.35 -26.17 15.03
N VAL A 402 -7.51 -25.50 14.25
CA VAL A 402 -6.05 -25.65 14.31
C VAL A 402 -5.54 -24.73 15.41
N SER A 403 -4.98 -25.30 16.47
CA SER A 403 -4.32 -24.55 17.54
C SER A 403 -2.83 -24.44 17.26
N VAL A 404 -2.32 -23.22 17.09
CA VAL A 404 -0.88 -22.99 16.94
C VAL A 404 -0.27 -22.66 18.31
N PRO A 405 0.59 -23.52 18.88
CA PRO A 405 1.22 -23.24 20.16
C PRO A 405 2.36 -22.22 20.00
N ILE A 406 2.16 -21.01 20.52
CA ILE A 406 3.22 -19.97 20.56
C ILE A 406 4.04 -20.14 21.85
N LYS A 407 4.81 -21.23 21.97
CA LYS A 407 5.76 -21.44 23.08
C LYS A 407 7.17 -20.99 22.64
N GLY A 408 7.81 -20.09 23.40
CA GLY A 408 9.19 -19.64 23.19
C GLY A 408 9.34 -18.12 22.98
N ILE A 409 8.52 -17.52 22.11
CA ILE A 409 8.57 -16.07 21.78
C ILE A 409 8.18 -15.19 22.98
N THR A 410 7.32 -15.69 23.88
CA THR A 410 6.75 -14.92 24.99
C THR A 410 7.78 -14.50 26.05
N ARG A 411 8.78 -15.34 26.34
CA ARG A 411 9.81 -15.03 27.35
C ARG A 411 10.77 -13.93 26.86
N PHE A 412 11.23 -14.03 25.62
CA PHE A 412 12.12 -13.03 25.01
C PHE A 412 11.39 -11.70 24.77
N LYS A 413 10.14 -11.77 24.29
CA LYS A 413 9.26 -10.60 24.14
C LYS A 413 9.03 -9.86 25.46
N GLY A 414 8.81 -10.60 26.55
CA GLY A 414 8.63 -10.01 27.88
C GLY A 414 9.87 -9.27 28.40
N LEU A 415 11.07 -9.81 28.15
CA LEU A 415 12.34 -9.17 28.51
C LEU A 415 12.59 -7.91 27.67
N LEU A 416 12.40 -8.00 26.35
CA LEU A 416 12.55 -6.85 25.45
C LEU A 416 11.60 -5.71 25.83
N ILE A 417 10.32 -6.00 26.10
CA ILE A 417 9.36 -4.96 26.50
C ILE A 417 9.80 -4.24 27.79
N LYS A 418 10.36 -4.98 28.76
CA LYS A 418 10.89 -4.38 30.00
C LYS A 418 12.12 -3.51 29.72
N ALA A 419 13.06 -4.00 28.90
CA ALA A 419 14.26 -3.26 28.52
C ALA A 419 13.90 -1.98 27.77
N VAL A 420 13.02 -2.07 26.77
CA VAL A 420 12.51 -0.92 25.99
C VAL A 420 11.88 0.11 26.93
N LYS A 421 10.98 -0.27 27.82
CA LYS A 421 10.31 0.69 28.72
C LYS A 421 11.28 1.44 29.63
N LYS A 422 12.36 0.79 30.08
CA LYS A 422 13.31 1.38 31.03
C LYS A 422 14.37 2.23 30.35
N GLU A 423 14.84 1.82 29.17
CA GLU A 423 16.01 2.41 28.53
C GLU A 423 15.66 3.20 27.26
N TRP A 424 14.37 3.37 26.94
CA TRP A 424 13.89 4.11 25.77
C TRP A 424 14.54 5.50 25.63
N GLY A 425 14.54 6.29 26.70
CA GLY A 425 15.08 7.66 26.68
C GLY A 425 16.59 7.70 26.43
N ARG A 426 17.34 6.83 27.10
CA ARG A 426 18.81 6.73 26.92
C ARG A 426 19.17 6.19 25.54
N GLY A 427 18.45 5.18 25.05
CA GLY A 427 18.63 4.64 23.72
C GLY A 427 18.42 5.69 22.62
N ILE A 428 17.45 6.61 22.79
CA ILE A 428 17.24 7.71 21.84
C ILE A 428 18.45 8.65 21.83
N ILE A 429 18.95 9.05 23.00
CA ILE A 429 20.09 9.96 23.10
C ILE A 429 21.34 9.33 22.49
N ILE A 430 21.67 8.08 22.85
CA ILE A 430 22.81 7.35 22.29
C ILE A 430 22.66 7.17 20.78
N GLY A 431 21.46 6.81 20.32
CA GLY A 431 21.15 6.74 18.90
C GLY A 431 21.40 8.06 18.19
N LEU A 432 20.88 9.18 18.71
CA LEU A 432 21.07 10.49 18.10
C LEU A 432 22.55 10.87 17.98
N PHE A 433 23.35 10.68 19.04
CA PHE A 433 24.79 10.96 18.97
C PHE A 433 25.52 10.08 17.96
N LEU A 434 25.22 8.77 17.96
CA LEU A 434 25.86 7.84 17.02
C LEU A 434 25.46 8.15 15.57
N GLY A 435 24.18 8.41 15.32
CA GLY A 435 23.67 8.78 14.00
C GLY A 435 24.29 10.07 13.49
N LEU A 436 24.27 11.15 14.29
CA LEU A 436 24.87 12.43 13.89
C LEU A 436 26.38 12.31 13.68
N GLY A 437 27.09 11.56 14.54
CA GLY A 437 28.52 11.33 14.39
C GLY A 437 28.87 10.60 13.09
N LEU A 438 28.16 9.52 12.77
CA LEU A 438 28.35 8.77 11.52
C LEU A 438 27.97 9.60 10.29
N GLY A 439 26.88 10.37 10.37
CA GLY A 439 26.46 11.26 9.28
C GLY A 439 27.47 12.37 9.01
N PHE A 440 27.98 13.02 10.06
CA PHE A 440 29.02 14.05 9.93
C PHE A 440 30.31 13.46 9.35
N PHE A 441 30.73 12.28 9.84
CA PHE A 441 31.89 11.60 9.29
C PHE A 441 31.71 11.29 7.80
N TYR A 442 30.55 10.75 7.41
CA TYR A 442 30.26 10.44 6.01
C TYR A 442 30.23 11.69 5.13
N TYR A 443 29.53 12.75 5.54
CA TYR A 443 29.42 13.98 4.76
C TYR A 443 30.79 14.60 4.42
N ASN A 444 31.76 14.49 5.33
CA ASN A 444 33.11 15.03 5.12
C ASN A 444 34.08 14.07 4.40
N THR A 445 33.76 12.78 4.29
CA THR A 445 34.66 11.75 3.73
C THR A 445 34.12 11.06 2.49
N ALA A 446 32.83 11.24 2.16
CA ALA A 446 32.20 10.64 1.00
C ALA A 446 32.88 11.14 -0.29
N LYS A 447 33.20 10.18 -1.16
CA LYS A 447 33.63 10.50 -2.53
C LYS A 447 32.39 10.88 -3.31
N VAL A 448 32.34 12.14 -3.73
CA VAL A 448 31.23 12.70 -4.48
C VAL A 448 31.54 12.53 -5.97
N PRO A 449 30.61 12.00 -6.79
CA PRO A 449 30.82 11.88 -8.24
C PRO A 449 30.90 13.26 -8.89
N ASP A 450 31.69 13.40 -9.95
CA ASP A 450 31.86 14.67 -10.67
C ASP A 450 30.64 15.00 -11.54
N ALA A 451 29.95 13.96 -12.03
CA ALA A 451 28.75 14.05 -12.86
C ALA A 451 27.83 12.85 -12.65
N VAL A 452 26.55 13.03 -12.98
CA VAL A 452 25.57 11.95 -13.08
C VAL A 452 25.20 11.75 -14.55
N TYR A 453 25.43 10.55 -15.07
CA TYR A 453 25.14 10.17 -16.44
C TYR A 453 23.82 9.43 -16.50
N VAL A 454 22.86 9.91 -17.29
CA VAL A 454 21.47 9.40 -17.27
C VAL A 454 20.98 9.09 -18.67
N ASP A 455 20.45 7.88 -18.89
CA ASP A 455 19.85 7.51 -20.18
C ASP A 455 18.75 8.52 -20.56
N THR A 456 18.75 8.97 -21.83
CA THR A 456 17.76 9.98 -22.28
C THR A 456 16.31 9.51 -22.15
N GLY A 457 16.07 8.20 -22.13
CA GLY A 457 14.73 7.60 -22.01
C GLY A 457 14.12 7.63 -20.61
N ILE A 458 14.90 7.95 -19.58
CA ILE A 458 14.44 8.01 -18.17
C ILE A 458 14.58 9.41 -17.56
N SER A 459 14.93 10.39 -18.39
CA SER A 459 15.09 11.79 -18.02
C SER A 459 14.13 12.69 -18.80
N ASP A 460 13.62 13.73 -18.16
CA ASP A 460 13.01 14.87 -18.87
C ASP A 460 14.04 15.43 -19.86
N TYR A 461 13.56 15.92 -21.01
CA TYR A 461 14.42 16.52 -22.03
C TYR A 461 15.36 17.55 -21.42
N TRP A 462 16.63 17.44 -21.79
CA TRP A 462 17.68 18.37 -21.42
C TRP A 462 18.46 18.75 -22.67
N GLY A 463 18.66 20.05 -22.87
CA GLY A 463 19.41 20.58 -24.02
C GLY A 463 20.93 20.63 -23.80
N GLY A 464 21.42 19.99 -22.72
CA GLY A 464 22.84 19.94 -22.39
C GLY A 464 23.61 18.85 -23.13
N GLU A 465 24.82 18.58 -22.64
CA GLU A 465 25.75 17.61 -23.23
C GLU A 465 25.19 16.18 -23.21
N LYS A 466 25.43 15.47 -24.32
CA LYS A 466 25.13 14.05 -24.48
C LYS A 466 26.40 13.26 -24.75
N VAL A 467 26.54 12.14 -24.07
CA VAL A 467 27.66 11.21 -24.24
C VAL A 467 27.13 9.78 -24.39
N LYS A 468 27.95 8.90 -24.95
CA LYS A 468 27.68 7.45 -24.98
C LYS A 468 28.73 6.76 -24.13
N LEU A 469 28.29 6.11 -23.06
CA LEU A 469 29.16 5.38 -22.15
C LEU A 469 28.88 3.89 -22.28
N ASP A 470 29.95 3.09 -22.25
CA ASP A 470 29.88 1.64 -22.09
C ASP A 470 30.39 1.28 -20.69
N ARG A 471 29.53 0.69 -19.85
CA ARG A 471 29.90 0.23 -18.50
C ARG A 471 31.09 -0.73 -18.49
N ASN A 472 31.32 -1.47 -19.58
CA ASN A 472 32.43 -2.42 -19.69
C ASN A 472 33.74 -1.77 -20.16
N ASN A 473 33.69 -0.52 -20.62
CA ASN A 473 34.83 0.18 -21.20
C ASN A 473 34.86 1.65 -20.74
N LEU A 474 34.87 1.86 -19.43
CA LEU A 474 34.96 3.19 -18.82
C LEU A 474 36.43 3.66 -18.71
N PRO A 475 36.71 4.97 -18.82
CA PRO A 475 38.03 5.53 -18.55
C PRO A 475 38.56 5.15 -17.15
N SER A 476 39.88 4.99 -17.02
CA SER A 476 40.51 4.58 -15.74
C SER A 476 40.34 5.61 -14.61
N ASP A 477 40.08 6.86 -14.95
CA ASP A 477 39.83 8.00 -14.07
C ASP A 477 38.34 8.34 -13.93
N PHE A 478 37.44 7.47 -14.41
CA PHE A 478 36.01 7.72 -14.38
C PHE A 478 35.46 7.82 -12.94
N ASN A 479 34.94 8.99 -12.60
CA ASN A 479 34.31 9.29 -11.31
C ASN A 479 32.91 9.87 -11.52
N GLY A 480 31.96 9.04 -11.97
CA GLY A 480 30.57 9.44 -12.19
C GLY A 480 29.55 8.37 -11.80
N GLU A 481 28.33 8.78 -11.48
CA GLU A 481 27.22 7.85 -11.22
C GLU A 481 26.46 7.61 -12.53
N ILE A 482 26.28 6.34 -12.93
CA ILE A 482 25.60 5.96 -14.17
C ILE A 482 24.21 5.41 -13.86
N ILE A 483 23.16 6.12 -14.31
CA ILE A 483 21.76 5.73 -14.17
C ILE A 483 21.22 5.31 -15.54
N GLY A 484 20.99 4.01 -15.69
CA GLY A 484 20.51 3.43 -16.95
C GLY A 484 21.36 2.24 -17.41
N THR A 485 21.28 1.95 -18.70
CA THR A 485 21.90 0.79 -19.33
C THR A 485 23.37 1.01 -19.65
N ALA A 486 23.73 2.17 -20.20
CA ALA A 486 25.09 2.52 -20.62
C ALA A 486 25.77 1.38 -21.41
N ASP A 487 25.18 1.07 -22.57
CA ASP A 487 25.57 0.00 -23.49
C ASP A 487 26.50 0.46 -24.63
N GLY A 488 27.03 1.68 -24.55
CA GLY A 488 27.84 2.32 -25.59
C GLY A 488 27.05 2.86 -26.80
N ASN A 489 25.76 2.54 -26.91
CA ASN A 489 24.92 2.96 -28.04
C ASN A 489 23.88 4.01 -27.65
N THR A 490 23.40 3.94 -26.41
CA THR A 490 22.36 4.79 -25.85
C THR A 490 22.93 6.16 -25.49
N ASP A 491 22.26 7.23 -25.93
CA ASP A 491 22.61 8.59 -25.54
C ASP A 491 22.33 8.79 -24.04
N MET A 492 23.28 9.41 -23.35
CA MET A 492 23.17 9.75 -21.93
C MET A 492 23.44 11.23 -21.69
N TYR A 493 22.64 11.82 -20.83
CA TYR A 493 22.78 13.18 -20.35
C TYR A 493 23.82 13.28 -19.22
N VAL A 494 24.76 14.20 -19.33
CA VAL A 494 25.79 14.53 -18.31
C VAL A 494 25.34 15.61 -17.31
N LEU A 495 24.68 15.25 -16.22
CA LEU A 495 24.14 16.22 -15.26
C LEU A 495 25.12 16.57 -14.14
N HIS A 496 25.29 17.89 -13.89
CA HIS A 496 26.13 18.43 -12.83
C HIS A 496 25.34 19.29 -11.82
N GLY A 497 25.98 19.63 -10.70
CA GLY A 497 25.47 20.61 -9.74
C GLY A 497 24.55 20.02 -8.66
N ASN A 498 23.34 20.59 -8.51
CA ASN A 498 22.43 20.27 -7.41
C ASN A 498 22.03 18.80 -7.32
N ILE A 499 22.01 18.09 -8.46
CA ILE A 499 21.71 16.65 -8.51
C ILE A 499 22.67 15.85 -7.63
N ILE A 500 23.97 16.17 -7.67
CA ILE A 500 25.04 15.51 -6.92
C ILE A 500 24.93 15.87 -5.42
N GLN A 501 24.74 17.16 -5.12
CA GLN A 501 24.59 17.63 -3.75
C GLN A 501 23.38 17.02 -3.05
N LEU A 502 22.27 16.83 -3.77
CA LEU A 502 21.08 16.19 -3.24
C LEU A 502 21.32 14.72 -2.90
N GLU A 503 22.10 13.98 -3.70
CA GLU A 503 22.48 12.59 -3.38
C GLU A 503 23.34 12.53 -2.12
N LEU A 504 24.35 13.39 -1.98
CA LEU A 504 25.15 13.46 -0.76
C LEU A 504 24.27 13.69 0.47
N VAL A 505 23.32 14.64 0.39
CA VAL A 505 22.37 14.91 1.48
C VAL A 505 21.49 13.69 1.78
N ARG A 506 20.98 12.99 0.75
CA ARG A 506 20.16 11.77 0.91
C ARG A 506 20.90 10.66 1.64
N GLU A 507 22.13 10.38 1.20
CA GLU A 507 22.97 9.34 1.78
C GLU A 507 23.37 9.70 3.21
N THR A 508 23.78 10.95 3.47
CA THR A 508 24.06 11.44 4.82
C THR A 508 22.86 11.28 5.75
N VAL A 509 21.66 11.73 5.34
CA VAL A 509 20.44 11.60 6.15
C VAL A 509 20.13 10.13 6.45
N THR A 510 20.34 9.26 5.47
CA THR A 510 20.12 7.82 5.61
C THR A 510 21.08 7.19 6.60
N ILE A 511 22.36 7.58 6.57
CA ILE A 511 23.37 7.14 7.52
C ILE A 511 23.06 7.65 8.94
N VAL A 512 22.59 8.89 9.08
CA VAL A 512 22.14 9.43 10.37
C VAL A 512 21.01 8.57 10.94
N ILE A 513 20.01 8.24 10.12
CA ILE A 513 18.87 7.42 10.54
C ILE A 513 19.32 6.00 10.87
N ALA A 514 20.11 5.37 10.01
CA ALA A 514 20.60 4.01 10.20
C ALA A 514 21.48 3.89 11.45
N GLY A 515 22.43 4.82 11.63
CA GLY A 515 23.27 4.92 12.83
C GLY A 515 22.45 5.17 14.09
N GLY A 516 21.42 6.01 14.00
CA GLY A 516 20.49 6.26 15.10
C GLY A 516 19.70 5.03 15.53
N LEU A 517 19.14 4.30 14.56
CA LEU A 517 18.43 3.05 14.81
C LEU A 517 19.36 1.95 15.37
N ALA A 518 20.58 1.84 14.85
CA ALA A 518 21.58 0.90 15.33
C ALA A 518 21.99 1.19 16.78
N GLY A 519 22.27 2.46 17.11
CA GLY A 519 22.61 2.86 18.48
C GLY A 519 21.46 2.63 19.47
N TRP A 520 20.24 2.92 19.05
CA TRP A 520 19.04 2.64 19.85
C TRP A 520 18.83 1.13 20.07
N ALA A 521 18.92 0.31 19.02
CA ALA A 521 18.77 -1.14 19.08
C ALA A 521 19.84 -1.80 19.94
N MET A 522 21.11 -1.39 19.78
CA MET A 522 22.23 -1.88 20.58
C MET A 522 22.01 -1.62 22.07
N THR A 523 21.54 -0.41 22.42
CA THR A 523 21.22 -0.05 23.81
C THR A 523 20.18 -0.99 24.40
N ILE A 524 19.08 -1.23 23.67
CA ILE A 524 18.00 -2.13 24.13
C ILE A 524 18.49 -3.56 24.29
N ILE A 525 19.26 -4.08 23.33
CA ILE A 525 19.75 -5.46 23.36
C ILE A 525 20.69 -5.66 24.55
N LEU A 526 21.66 -4.77 24.76
CA LEU A 526 22.58 -4.82 25.88
C LEU A 526 21.83 -4.77 27.23
N SER A 527 20.81 -3.92 27.35
CA SER A 527 19.98 -3.87 28.55
C SER A 527 19.13 -5.12 28.75
N ALA A 528 18.57 -5.70 27.69
CA ALA A 528 17.82 -6.96 27.77
C ALA A 528 18.70 -8.14 28.21
N LEU A 529 19.94 -8.20 27.70
CA LEU A 529 20.93 -9.20 28.12
C LEU A 529 21.32 -9.00 29.60
N TYR A 530 21.53 -7.76 30.03
CA TYR A 530 21.80 -7.43 31.43
C TYR A 530 20.65 -7.87 32.37
N PHE A 531 19.38 -7.62 32.01
CA PHE A 531 18.23 -8.09 32.80
C PHE A 531 18.12 -9.62 32.84
N ASN A 532 18.47 -10.31 31.76
CA ASN A 532 18.47 -11.77 31.72
C ASN A 532 19.56 -12.35 32.65
N LEU A 533 20.74 -11.73 32.69
CA LEU A 533 21.85 -12.12 33.57
C LEU A 533 21.52 -11.91 35.05
N ILE A 534 20.90 -10.78 35.41
CA ILE A 534 20.45 -10.53 36.80
C ILE A 534 19.29 -11.45 37.20
N GLY A 535 18.36 -11.70 36.29
CA GLY A 535 17.25 -12.63 36.52
C GLY A 535 17.72 -14.06 36.81
N LYS A 536 18.84 -14.50 36.22
CA LYS A 536 19.47 -15.79 36.53
C LYS A 536 20.17 -15.81 37.90
N LYS A 537 20.73 -14.68 38.36
CA LYS A 537 21.38 -14.59 39.68
C LYS A 537 20.40 -14.62 40.85
N ARG A 538 19.15 -14.13 40.69
CA ARG A 538 18.12 -14.16 41.76
C ARG A 538 17.40 -15.49 41.96
N VAL A 539 17.60 -16.48 41.08
CA VAL A 539 16.97 -17.82 41.19
C VAL A 539 17.93 -18.85 41.82
N LYS A 540 19.17 -18.44 42.10
CA LYS A 540 20.22 -19.27 42.70
C LYS A 540 20.51 -18.97 44.18
N ILE A 541 19.60 -18.27 44.88
CA ILE A 541 19.67 -18.06 46.33
C ILE A 541 18.44 -18.67 46.95
#